data_AF-A0A2P5MXN2-F1
#
_entry.id   AF-A0A2P5MXN2-F1
#
_cell.length_a   1.000
_cell.length_b   1.000
_cell.length_c   1.000
_cell.angle_alpha   90.00
_cell.angle_beta   90.00
_cell.angle_gamma   90.00
#
_symmetry.space_group_name_H-M   'P 1'
#
loop_
_entity.id
_entity.type
_entity.pdbx_description
1 polymer ?
#
loop_
_entity_poly.entity_id
_entity_poly.type
_entity_poly.pdbx_seq_one_letter_code
_entity_poly.pdbx_strand_id
1 'polypeptide(L)'
;MKPMQILFLCVLAIPFLEIYVLLQMGGLIGVFPTVILVVFTAVLGAWLLRQQGFATWQRFQSNLAQGSIPAYEMIEGPIILVGGALLLTPGFFTDMLGFACLIPSLRRKIAQYILENHLLAGASGGAFHQPQRQDQDVIEGEYRKDE
;
A
#
# COMPACT_ATOMS: atom_id res chain seq x y z
N MET A 1 5.91 -8.15 -22.94
CA MET A 1 7.16 -7.99 -22.16
C MET A 1 6.94 -8.63 -20.81
N LYS A 2 7.90 -9.40 -20.27
CA LYS A 2 7.72 -10.03 -18.94
C LYS A 2 7.66 -8.91 -17.87
N PRO A 3 6.80 -9.02 -16.84
CA PRO A 3 6.66 -7.98 -15.82
C PRO A 3 8.00 -7.61 -15.15
N MET A 4 8.90 -8.59 -14.99
CA MET A 4 10.27 -8.37 -14.49
C MET A 4 11.11 -7.43 -15.36
N GLN A 5 10.93 -7.47 -16.69
CA GLN A 5 11.66 -6.59 -17.61
C GLN A 5 11.16 -5.14 -17.52
N ILE A 6 9.85 -4.95 -17.28
CA ILE A 6 9.26 -3.62 -17.13
C ILE A 6 9.75 -2.99 -15.83
N LEU A 7 9.72 -3.73 -14.71
CA LEU A 7 10.23 -3.25 -13.43
C LEU A 7 11.70 -2.83 -13.53
N PHE A 8 12.54 -3.68 -14.13
CA PHE A 8 13.96 -3.39 -14.34
C PHE A 8 14.17 -2.12 -15.18
N LEU A 9 13.41 -1.97 -16.27
CA LEU A 9 13.50 -0.79 -17.13
C LEU A 9 13.07 0.48 -16.38
N CYS A 10 11.99 0.43 -15.59
CA CYS A 10 11.55 1.57 -14.79
C CYS A 10 12.58 1.97 -13.72
N VAL A 11 13.11 0.99 -12.97
CA VAL A 11 14.12 1.23 -11.94
C VAL A 11 15.40 1.85 -12.54
N LEU A 12 15.75 1.48 -13.78
CA LEU A 12 16.88 2.08 -14.48
C LEU A 12 16.53 3.48 -15.02
N ALA A 13 15.40 3.62 -15.71
CA ALA A 13 15.02 4.84 -16.42
C ALA A 13 14.70 6.02 -15.48
N ILE A 14 14.10 5.76 -14.31
CA ILE A 14 13.73 6.80 -13.34
C ILE A 14 14.96 7.62 -12.90
N PRO A 15 16.06 7.02 -12.40
CA PRO A 15 17.28 7.77 -12.06
C PRO A 15 17.84 8.62 -13.21
N PHE A 16 17.85 8.10 -14.45
CA PHE A 16 18.30 8.89 -15.61
C PHE A 16 17.40 10.09 -15.87
N LEU A 17 16.08 9.91 -15.77
CA LEU A 17 15.11 10.99 -15.88
C LEU A 17 15.32 12.04 -14.78
N GLU A 18 15.56 11.61 -13.54
CA GLU A 18 15.83 12.53 -12.42
C GLU A 18 17.08 13.37 -12.65
N ILE A 19 18.19 12.75 -13.07
CA ILE A 19 19.43 13.47 -13.36
C ILE A 19 19.19 14.50 -14.47
N TYR A 20 18.44 14.14 -15.52
CA TYR A 20 18.09 15.05 -16.58
C TYR A 20 17.28 16.27 -16.07
N VAL A 21 16.25 16.03 -15.25
CA VAL A 21 15.42 17.10 -14.66
C VAL A 21 16.23 17.98 -13.70
N LEU A 22 17.08 17.39 -12.87
CA LEU A 22 17.95 18.11 -11.94
C LEU A 22 18.94 19.02 -12.68
N LEU A 23 19.54 18.55 -13.77
CA LEU A 23 20.42 19.35 -14.61
C LEU A 23 19.67 20.51 -15.26
N GLN A 24 18.46 20.24 -15.78
CA GLN A 24 17.63 21.27 -16.40
C GLN A 24 17.20 22.35 -15.39
N MET A 25 16.76 21.95 -14.20
CA MET A 25 16.42 22.87 -13.11
C MET A 25 17.64 23.63 -12.59
N GLY A 26 18.80 22.97 -12.50
CA GLY A 26 20.07 23.58 -12.13
C GLY A 26 20.54 24.62 -13.13
N GLY A 27 20.22 24.47 -14.42
CA GLY A 27 20.48 25.47 -15.45
C GLY A 27 19.52 26.67 -15.42
N LEU A 28 18.27 26.47 -14.97
CA LEU A 28 17.25 27.53 -14.91
C LEU A 28 17.36 28.40 -13.65
N ILE A 29 17.56 27.77 -12.49
CA ILE A 29 17.50 28.42 -11.16
C ILE A 29 18.90 28.53 -10.54
N GLY A 30 19.85 27.69 -10.97
CA GLY A 30 21.18 27.55 -10.39
C GLY A 30 21.29 26.27 -9.54
N VAL A 31 22.46 25.64 -9.55
CA VAL A 31 22.70 24.36 -8.86
C VAL A 31 22.45 24.45 -7.35
N PHE A 32 22.90 25.53 -6.71
CA PHE A 32 22.77 25.72 -5.26
C PHE A 32 21.30 25.73 -4.78
N PRO A 33 20.40 26.59 -5.33
CA PRO A 33 18.99 26.55 -4.95
C PRO A 33 18.29 25.24 -5.33
N THR A 34 18.67 24.59 -6.44
CA THR A 34 18.14 23.26 -6.80
C THR A 34 18.46 22.21 -5.73
N VAL A 35 19.71 22.17 -5.26
CA VAL A 35 20.13 21.23 -4.20
C VAL A 35 19.39 21.52 -2.89
N ILE A 36 19.26 22.79 -2.50
CA ILE A 36 18.49 23.17 -1.30
C ILE A 36 17.04 22.71 -1.41
N LEU A 37 16.40 22.91 -2.56
CA LEU A 37 15.02 22.51 -2.77
C LEU A 37 14.84 20.99 -2.62
N VAL A 38 15.74 20.21 -3.22
CA VAL A 38 15.74 18.74 -3.14
C VAL A 38 15.98 18.24 -1.70
N VAL A 39 16.90 18.87 -0.97
CA VAL A 39 17.12 18.53 0.44
C VAL A 39 15.90 18.92 1.27
N PHE A 40 15.30 20.06 0.99
CA PHE A 40 14.10 20.54 1.68
C PHE A 40 12.91 19.58 1.47
N THR A 41 12.66 19.13 0.24
CA THR A 41 11.60 18.15 -0.07
C THR A 41 11.88 16.81 0.60
N ALA A 42 13.12 16.31 0.58
CA ALA A 42 13.48 15.07 1.26
C ALA A 42 13.26 15.16 2.78
N VAL A 43 13.64 16.26 3.43
CA VAL A 43 13.41 16.50 4.87
C VAL A 43 11.93 16.59 5.19
N LEU A 44 11.17 17.35 4.39
CA LEU A 44 9.74 17.52 4.57
C LEU A 44 9.00 16.19 4.38
N GLY A 45 9.40 15.40 3.39
CA GLY A 45 8.90 14.06 3.14
C GLY A 45 9.19 13.08 4.26
N ALA A 46 10.44 13.06 4.77
CA ALA A 46 10.82 12.23 5.91
C ALA A 46 10.06 12.61 7.19
N TRP A 47 9.83 13.90 7.42
CA TRP A 47 9.04 14.38 8.55
C TRP A 47 7.57 13.92 8.44
N LEU A 48 6.99 14.05 7.24
CA LEU A 48 5.61 13.67 6.97
C LEU A 48 5.42 12.15 7.07
N LEU A 49 6.38 11.35 6.57
CA LEU A 49 6.45 9.90 6.74
C LEU A 49 6.47 9.53 8.22
N ARG A 50 7.33 10.17 9.02
CA ARG A 50 7.44 9.88 10.45
C ARG A 50 6.14 10.19 11.20
N GLN A 51 5.49 11.30 10.87
CA GLN A 51 4.23 11.69 11.50
C GLN A 51 3.07 10.77 11.10
N GLN A 52 2.89 10.53 9.80
CA GLN A 52 1.79 9.73 9.26
C GLN A 52 1.98 8.24 9.54
N GLY A 53 3.20 7.72 9.38
CA GLY A 53 3.52 6.32 9.63
C GLY A 53 3.30 5.94 11.10
N PHE A 54 3.71 6.79 12.04
CA PHE A 54 3.46 6.55 13.46
C PHE A 54 1.96 6.60 13.80
N ALA A 55 1.24 7.58 13.26
CA ALA A 55 -0.21 7.68 13.47
C ALA A 55 -0.97 6.46 12.94
N THR A 56 -0.61 5.95 11.75
CA THR A 56 -1.22 4.74 11.17
C THR A 56 -0.87 3.50 11.97
N TRP A 57 0.38 3.37 12.43
CA TRP A 57 0.79 2.27 13.32
C TRP A 57 0.02 2.25 14.64
N GLN A 58 -0.17 3.42 15.27
CA GLN A 58 -0.91 3.53 16.52
C GLN A 58 -2.40 3.16 16.33
N ARG A 59 -3.01 3.56 15.21
CA ARG A 59 -4.40 3.18 14.86
C ARG A 59 -4.53 1.68 14.61
N PHE A 60 -3.58 1.11 13.87
CA PHE A 60 -3.53 -0.33 13.64
C PHE A 60 -3.50 -1.10 14.97
N GLN A 61 -2.61 -0.74 15.89
CA GLN A 61 -2.53 -1.37 17.21
C GLN A 61 -3.81 -1.18 18.04
N SER A 62 -4.41 0.02 18.01
CA SER A 62 -5.66 0.33 18.72
C SER A 62 -6.84 -0.50 18.21
N ASN A 63 -6.99 -0.62 16.89
CA ASN A 63 -8.08 -1.37 16.27
C ASN A 63 -7.97 -2.87 16.57
N LEU A 64 -6.74 -3.41 16.52
CA LEU A 64 -6.45 -4.79 16.93
C LEU A 64 -6.77 -5.04 18.40
N ALA A 65 -6.39 -4.11 19.30
CA ALA A 65 -6.69 -4.22 20.72
C ALA A 65 -8.20 -4.19 21.02
N GLN A 66 -8.99 -3.54 20.15
CA GLN A 66 -10.45 -3.50 20.23
C GLN A 66 -11.12 -4.71 19.55
N GLY A 67 -10.35 -5.65 18.99
CA GLY A 67 -10.87 -6.82 18.28
C GLY A 67 -11.50 -6.49 16.91
N SER A 68 -11.25 -5.30 16.37
CA SER A 68 -11.71 -4.91 15.02
C SER A 68 -10.60 -5.10 13.98
N ILE A 69 -10.97 -5.46 12.75
CA ILE A 69 -10.01 -5.69 11.66
C ILE A 69 -9.62 -4.34 11.04
N PRO A 70 -8.33 -3.92 11.09
CA PRO A 70 -7.86 -2.63 10.60
C PRO A 70 -7.66 -2.61 9.08
N ALA A 71 -8.72 -2.84 8.31
CA ALA A 71 -8.63 -2.99 6.85
C ALA A 71 -8.07 -1.75 6.15
N TYR A 72 -8.41 -0.54 6.62
CA TYR A 72 -7.91 0.71 6.07
C TYR A 72 -6.43 0.91 6.34
N GLU A 73 -5.98 0.65 7.57
CA GLU A 73 -4.57 0.80 7.95
C GLU A 73 -3.66 -0.19 7.22
N MET A 74 -4.16 -1.39 6.90
CA MET A 74 -3.43 -2.39 6.11
C MET A 74 -3.15 -1.94 4.66
N ILE A 75 -4.01 -1.09 4.09
CA ILE A 75 -3.81 -0.53 2.75
C ILE A 75 -2.99 0.78 2.83
N GLU A 76 -3.30 1.64 3.80
CA GLU A 76 -2.62 2.91 3.96
C GLU A 76 -1.14 2.75 4.38
N GLY A 77 -0.82 1.77 5.22
CA GLY A 77 0.54 1.52 5.70
C GLY A 77 1.55 1.34 4.56
N PRO A 78 1.34 0.39 3.63
CA PRO A 78 2.19 0.23 2.45
C PRO A 78 2.28 1.47 1.57
N ILE A 79 1.19 2.20 1.37
CA ILE A 79 1.20 3.44 0.56
C ILE A 79 2.08 4.51 1.21
N ILE A 80 2.00 4.65 2.54
CA ILE A 80 2.85 5.58 3.30
C ILE A 80 4.32 5.14 3.21
N LEU A 81 4.60 3.85 3.35
CA LEU A 81 5.97 3.32 3.26
C LEU A 81 6.57 3.52 1.87
N VAL A 82 5.83 3.20 0.80
CA VAL A 82 6.28 3.39 -0.59
C VAL A 82 6.46 4.88 -0.87
N GLY A 83 5.48 5.72 -0.52
CA GLY A 83 5.59 7.17 -0.68
C GLY A 83 6.79 7.75 0.08
N GLY A 84 7.02 7.28 1.31
CA GLY A 84 8.17 7.66 2.10
C GLY A 84 9.50 7.20 1.50
N ALA A 85 9.59 5.97 1.01
CA ALA A 85 10.77 5.45 0.33
C ALA A 85 11.09 6.25 -0.95
N LEU A 86 10.06 6.66 -1.71
CA LEU A 86 10.20 7.53 -2.87
C LEU A 86 10.75 8.92 -2.46
N LEU A 87 10.22 9.54 -1.40
CA LEU A 87 10.74 10.82 -0.89
C LEU A 87 12.16 10.74 -0.30
N LEU A 88 12.61 9.55 0.09
CA LEU A 88 13.98 9.32 0.58
C LEU A 88 15.01 9.19 -0.55
N THR A 89 14.57 8.91 -1.78
CA THR A 89 15.40 8.97 -2.98
C THR A 89 15.27 10.37 -3.58
N PRO A 90 16.15 11.32 -3.20
CA PRO A 90 15.98 12.73 -3.54
C PRO A 90 15.97 12.94 -5.06
N GLY A 91 14.82 13.34 -5.60
CA GLY A 91 14.61 13.58 -7.03
C GLY A 91 13.31 14.35 -7.27
N PHE A 92 13.25 15.24 -8.26
CA PHE A 92 12.07 16.09 -8.49
C PHE A 92 10.81 15.29 -8.82
N PHE A 93 10.93 14.28 -9.69
CA PHE A 93 9.77 13.52 -10.13
C PHE A 93 9.30 12.53 -9.05
N THR A 94 10.26 11.87 -8.42
CA THR A 94 10.05 10.92 -7.33
C THR A 94 9.53 11.62 -6.09
N ASP A 95 9.95 12.87 -5.83
CA ASP A 95 9.39 13.72 -4.78
C ASP A 95 7.92 14.02 -5.02
N MET A 96 7.54 14.37 -6.25
CA MET A 96 6.13 14.61 -6.59
C MET A 96 5.26 13.37 -6.40
N LEU A 97 5.74 12.21 -6.85
CA LEU A 97 5.02 10.94 -6.65
C LEU A 97 4.95 10.56 -5.16
N GLY A 98 6.05 10.70 -4.43
CA GLY A 98 6.10 10.43 -3.00
C GLY A 98 5.14 11.33 -2.22
N PHE A 99 5.11 12.63 -2.51
CA PHE A 99 4.14 13.55 -1.91
C PHE A 99 2.70 13.19 -2.30
N ALA A 100 2.44 12.84 -3.56
CA ALA A 100 1.12 12.38 -3.97
C ALA A 100 0.65 11.18 -3.14
N CYS A 101 1.52 10.20 -2.89
CA CYS A 101 1.24 9.06 -2.02
C CYS A 101 1.01 9.45 -0.55
N LEU A 102 1.65 10.50 -0.05
CA LEU A 102 1.48 10.97 1.34
C LEU A 102 0.25 11.88 1.52
N ILE A 103 -0.36 12.38 0.45
CA ILE A 103 -1.59 13.20 0.55
C ILE A 103 -2.75 12.32 1.04
N PRO A 104 -3.33 12.60 2.22
CA PRO A 104 -4.35 11.73 2.83
C PRO A 104 -5.60 11.61 1.97
N SER A 105 -5.99 12.67 1.24
CA SER A 105 -7.13 12.63 0.30
C SER A 105 -6.93 11.64 -0.84
N LEU A 106 -5.69 11.50 -1.35
CA LEU A 106 -5.40 10.57 -2.43
C LEU A 106 -5.33 9.14 -1.90
N ARG A 107 -4.71 8.93 -0.73
CA ARG A 107 -4.68 7.61 -0.06
C ARG A 107 -6.07 7.06 0.21
N ARG A 108 -6.97 7.89 0.75
CA ARG A 108 -8.34 7.46 1.06
C ARG A 108 -9.10 7.03 -0.19
N LYS A 109 -8.95 7.78 -1.30
CA LYS A 109 -9.53 7.40 -2.59
C LYS A 109 -8.96 6.08 -3.12
N ILE A 110 -7.64 5.90 -3.03
CA ILE A 110 -6.98 4.65 -3.45
C ILE A 110 -7.46 3.49 -2.57
N ALA A 111 -7.52 3.67 -1.24
CA ALA A 111 -7.99 2.65 -0.32
C ALA A 111 -9.46 2.28 -0.54
N GLN A 112 -10.33 3.27 -0.79
CA GLN A 112 -11.73 3.05 -1.17
C GLN A 112 -11.85 2.28 -2.49
N TYR A 113 -11.12 2.71 -3.53
CA TYR A 113 -11.12 2.04 -4.83
C TYR A 113 -10.65 0.59 -4.74
N ILE A 114 -9.56 0.33 -4.01
CA ILE A 114 -9.05 -1.02 -3.76
C ILE A 114 -10.08 -1.83 -2.99
N LEU A 115 -10.67 -1.29 -1.91
CA LEU A 115 -11.64 -2.02 -1.12
C LEU A 115 -12.90 -2.36 -1.92
N GLU A 116 -13.42 -1.43 -2.73
CA GLU A 116 -14.57 -1.66 -3.61
C GLU A 116 -14.29 -2.72 -4.67
N ASN A 117 -13.13 -2.66 -5.35
CA ASN A 117 -12.75 -3.65 -6.36
C ASN A 117 -12.40 -5.02 -5.75
N HIS A 118 -11.83 -5.07 -4.55
CA HIS A 118 -11.44 -6.33 -3.90
C HIS A 118 -12.55 -6.96 -3.07
N LEU A 119 -13.60 -6.23 -2.68
CA LEU A 119 -14.85 -6.85 -2.20
C LEU A 119 -15.58 -7.57 -3.36
N LEU A 120 -15.49 -7.02 -4.58
CA LEU A 120 -16.00 -7.68 -5.80
C LEU A 120 -15.11 -8.86 -6.24
N ALA A 121 -13.79 -8.81 -6.01
CA ALA A 121 -12.87 -9.93 -6.29
C ALA A 121 -12.76 -10.97 -5.14
N GLY A 122 -13.09 -10.60 -3.90
CA GLY A 122 -13.22 -11.51 -2.77
C GLY A 122 -14.53 -12.32 -2.83
N ALA A 123 -15.56 -11.77 -3.47
CA ALA A 123 -16.77 -12.50 -3.83
C ALA A 123 -16.56 -13.54 -4.95
N SER A 124 -15.44 -13.48 -5.70
CA SER A 124 -15.08 -14.46 -6.73
C SER A 124 -14.01 -15.48 -6.30
N GLY A 125 -13.47 -15.37 -5.09
CA GLY A 125 -12.44 -16.28 -4.54
C GLY A 125 -12.89 -17.14 -3.34
N GLY A 126 -14.12 -16.95 -2.86
CA GLY A 126 -14.65 -17.67 -1.71
C GLY A 126 -16.14 -17.88 -1.86
N ALA A 127 -16.54 -18.69 -2.85
CA ALA A 127 -17.78 -19.42 -2.74
C ALA A 127 -17.70 -20.20 -1.43
N PHE A 128 -18.35 -19.66 -0.40
CA PHE A 128 -18.74 -20.39 0.80
C PHE A 128 -19.53 -21.59 0.29
N HIS A 129 -18.84 -22.70 0.04
CA HIS A 129 -19.46 -24.01 -0.09
C HIS A 129 -19.96 -24.28 1.32
N GLN A 130 -21.18 -23.83 1.57
CA GLN A 130 -21.99 -24.23 2.70
C GLN A 130 -21.89 -25.76 2.71
N PRO A 131 -21.27 -26.40 3.71
CA PRO A 131 -21.37 -27.84 3.81
C PRO A 131 -22.86 -28.08 4.04
N GLN A 132 -23.53 -28.46 2.94
CA GLN A 132 -24.86 -28.99 2.96
C GLN A 132 -24.77 -30.15 3.94
N ARG A 133 -25.28 -29.92 5.16
CA ARG A 133 -25.57 -30.98 6.11
C ARG A 133 -26.53 -31.90 5.36
N GLN A 134 -25.94 -32.89 4.71
CA GLN A 134 -26.66 -34.01 4.19
C GLN A 134 -27.01 -34.84 5.43
N ASP A 135 -28.16 -34.48 5.96
CA ASP A 135 -28.94 -35.20 6.95
C ASP A 135 -29.35 -36.56 6.37
N GLN A 136 -28.38 -37.47 6.22
CA GLN A 136 -28.59 -38.84 5.76
C GLN A 136 -27.30 -39.67 5.89
N ASP A 137 -26.88 -39.93 7.12
CA ASP A 137 -26.25 -41.22 7.44
C ASP A 137 -26.52 -41.57 8.92
N VAL A 138 -27.78 -41.49 9.32
CA VAL A 138 -28.25 -42.12 10.56
C VAL A 138 -28.37 -43.60 10.24
N ILE A 139 -27.37 -44.37 10.64
CA ILE A 139 -27.43 -45.83 10.63
C ILE A 139 -28.24 -46.26 11.86
N GLU A 140 -29.52 -46.61 11.67
CA GLU A 140 -30.33 -47.26 12.71
C GLU A 140 -29.74 -48.64 13.00
N GLY A 141 -29.10 -48.80 14.16
CA GLY A 141 -28.71 -50.10 14.69
C GLY A 141 -29.88 -50.71 15.46
N GLU A 142 -30.44 -51.81 14.96
CA GLU A 142 -31.39 -52.61 15.75
C GLU A 142 -30.63 -53.27 16.91
N TYR A 143 -31.03 -52.96 18.15
CA TYR A 143 -30.49 -53.59 19.36
C TYR A 143 -31.30 -54.84 19.69
N ARG A 144 -30.70 -56.03 19.48
CA ARG A 144 -31.18 -57.27 20.10
C ARG A 144 -30.37 -57.57 21.35
N LYS A 145 -31.09 -57.76 22.46
CA LYS A 145 -30.53 -58.27 23.71
C LYS A 145 -30.69 -59.78 23.67
N ASP A 146 -29.62 -60.50 23.38
CA ASP A 146 -29.59 -61.94 23.56
C ASP A 146 -29.58 -62.24 25.08
N GLU A 147 -30.47 -63.14 25.49
CA GLU A 147 -30.70 -63.57 26.88
C GLU A 147 -29.57 -64.45 27.44
#